data_AF-A0A965NEH9-F1
#
_entry.id   AF-A0A965NEH9-F1
#
_cell.length_a   1.000
_cell.length_b   1.000
_cell.length_c   1.000
_cell.angle_alpha   90.00
_cell.angle_beta   90.00
_cell.angle_gamma   90.00
#
_symmetry.space_group_name_H-M   'P 1'
#
loop_
_entity.id
_entity.type
_entity.pdbx_description
1 polymer ?
#
loop_
_entity_poly.entity_id
_entity_poly.type
_entity_poly.pdbx_seq_one_letter_code
_entity_poly.pdbx_strand_id
1 'polypeptide(L)'
;MKALTQLKIAGTKSFRLSASQLFGYGINAQNSDKSLLDIFEAPAGWKIVSVDQAGAEALIVAYLCRPGNYRELFTEGVKPHIYVALHIFLDKFRGANSPTRYWLTKPGVLKTYPEWAALSKTISSSPFEYDLGKKTGHASNYRMRENTFREQALKESNGTLNLSMEQAAHFLNTYKIIFPEIVEWQDEIEEQVKTARQLRNLLGFPRPFHQIITDAYIREAISWVPQSTVGCITHAAYKLLTDYIRREGLTWRPFNNKHDSYAALVPDDEVPQAAAAMTSFINMPLVGRDGAEFTMASEVQVGQNMGKFNKKTGENPGGLREYKL
;
A
#
# COMPACT_ATOMS: atom_id res chain seq x y z
N MET A 1 23.15 16.76 12.94
CA MET A 1 22.84 15.65 13.89
C MET A 1 22.36 14.46 13.07
N LYS A 2 22.72 13.21 13.42
CA LYS A 2 22.22 12.00 12.73
C LYS A 2 21.09 11.38 13.56
N ALA A 3 19.97 11.03 12.93
CA ALA A 3 18.92 10.26 13.59
C ALA A 3 19.23 8.77 13.49
N LEU A 4 19.47 8.15 14.63
CA LEU A 4 19.75 6.71 14.73
C LEU A 4 18.46 5.93 14.91
N THR A 5 18.39 4.74 14.32
CA THR A 5 17.28 3.80 14.51
C THR A 5 17.82 2.38 14.62
N GLN A 6 17.20 1.56 15.47
CA GLN A 6 17.46 0.13 15.55
C GLN A 6 16.44 -0.61 14.70
N LEU A 7 16.91 -1.35 13.69
CA LEU A 7 16.07 -2.27 12.94
C LEU A 7 16.06 -3.63 13.62
N LYS A 8 14.86 -4.17 13.90
CA LYS A 8 14.65 -5.51 14.43
C LYS A 8 14.20 -6.43 13.31
N ILE A 9 15.07 -7.35 12.93
CA ILE A 9 14.85 -8.30 11.84
C ILE A 9 13.78 -9.33 12.21
N ALA A 10 13.76 -9.79 13.46
CA ALA A 10 12.78 -10.73 13.99
C ALA A 10 11.66 -10.04 14.82
N GLY A 11 11.37 -8.77 14.53
CA GLY A 11 10.45 -7.97 15.33
C GLY A 11 8.96 -8.20 15.04
N THR A 12 8.63 -8.75 13.87
CA THR A 12 7.24 -8.93 13.43
C THR A 12 6.97 -10.35 12.94
N LYS A 13 5.69 -10.75 12.98
CA LYS A 13 5.22 -12.03 12.40
C LYS A 13 5.00 -11.93 10.88
N SER A 14 4.96 -10.73 10.32
CA SER A 14 4.74 -10.46 8.89
C SER A 14 6.03 -10.39 8.08
N PHE A 15 7.18 -10.77 8.67
CA PHE A 15 8.51 -10.64 8.05
C PHE A 15 8.91 -9.21 7.69
N ARG A 16 8.13 -8.20 8.08
CA ARG A 16 8.56 -6.81 7.99
C ARG A 16 9.56 -6.50 9.10
N LEU A 17 10.50 -5.60 8.80
CA LEU A 17 11.30 -4.96 9.84
C LEU A 17 10.39 -4.14 10.75
N SER A 18 10.72 -4.11 12.03
CA SER A 18 10.24 -3.07 12.94
C SER A 18 11.39 -2.17 13.36
N ALA A 19 11.14 -0.89 13.59
CA ALA A 19 12.14 0.06 14.07
C ALA A 19 11.88 0.51 15.52
N SER A 20 12.94 0.71 16.30
CA SER A 20 12.85 1.28 17.65
C SER A 20 14.09 2.08 18.01
N GLN A 21 14.05 2.69 19.19
CA GLN A 21 15.23 3.25 19.84
C GLN A 21 16.21 2.13 20.24
N LEU A 22 17.49 2.47 20.26
CA LEU A 22 18.57 1.62 20.79
C LEU A 22 18.97 2.18 22.16
N PHE A 23 18.77 1.41 23.23
CA PHE A 23 19.10 1.82 24.62
C PHE A 23 18.51 3.19 25.02
N GLY A 24 17.29 3.51 24.55
CA GLY A 24 16.63 4.79 24.79
C GLY A 24 17.10 5.95 23.89
N TYR A 25 18.07 5.72 23.01
CA TYR A 25 18.56 6.71 22.04
C TYR A 25 18.02 6.45 20.64
N GLY A 26 17.76 7.53 19.90
CA GLY A 26 17.28 7.48 18.52
C GLY A 26 15.76 7.55 18.39
N ILE A 27 15.24 7.04 17.27
CA ILE A 27 13.82 7.13 16.89
C ILE A 27 13.30 5.82 16.30
N ASN A 28 11.97 5.69 16.24
CA ASN A 28 11.33 4.76 15.32
C ASN A 28 11.22 5.43 13.94
N ALA A 29 12.08 5.04 13.00
CA ALA A 29 12.11 5.64 11.66
C ALA A 29 10.94 5.19 10.76
N GLN A 30 10.13 4.22 11.18
CA GLN A 30 9.02 3.70 10.39
C GLN A 30 7.70 4.46 10.63
N ASN A 31 7.56 5.19 11.74
CA ASN A 31 6.33 5.91 12.09
C ASN A 31 6.53 7.44 12.27
N SER A 32 7.55 8.01 11.65
CA SER A 32 7.83 9.46 11.69
C SER A 32 6.61 10.28 11.25
N ASP A 33 6.29 11.32 12.04
CA ASP A 33 5.31 12.34 11.64
C ASP A 33 5.80 13.12 10.41
N LYS A 34 4.87 13.70 9.64
CA LYS A 34 5.20 14.47 8.44
C LYS A 34 6.15 15.63 8.74
N SER A 35 5.91 16.36 9.83
CA SER A 35 6.76 17.49 10.23
C SER A 35 8.19 17.05 10.55
N LEU A 36 8.36 15.84 11.07
CA LEU A 36 9.69 15.28 11.36
C LEU A 36 10.45 14.92 10.08
N LEU A 37 9.74 14.43 9.04
CA LEU A 37 10.34 14.07 7.76
C LEU A 37 10.91 15.29 7.02
N ASP A 38 10.29 16.47 7.20
CA ASP A 38 10.78 17.73 6.61
C ASP A 38 12.17 18.14 7.14
N ILE A 39 12.56 17.64 8.32
CA ILE A 39 13.82 17.98 9.00
C ILE A 39 14.97 17.02 8.61
N PHE A 40 14.66 15.83 8.09
CA PHE A 40 15.69 14.86 7.68
C PHE A 40 16.24 15.20 6.30
N GLU A 41 17.32 15.98 6.30
CA GLU A 41 18.00 16.46 5.10
C GLU A 41 19.21 15.61 4.71
N ALA A 42 19.41 15.47 3.39
CA ALA A 42 20.63 14.97 2.81
C ALA A 42 21.78 15.98 2.99
N PRO A 43 23.03 15.51 3.11
CA PRO A 43 24.21 16.40 3.09
C PRO A 43 24.31 17.20 1.78
N ALA A 44 25.09 18.29 1.80
CA ALA A 44 25.38 19.07 0.59
C ALA A 44 26.04 18.19 -0.50
N GLY A 45 25.55 18.30 -1.73
CA GLY A 45 25.99 17.50 -2.88
C GLY A 45 25.37 16.09 -2.95
N TRP A 46 24.37 15.81 -2.10
CA TRP A 46 23.66 14.55 -2.05
C TRP A 46 22.15 14.78 -2.05
N LYS A 47 21.41 13.81 -2.58
CA LYS A 47 19.95 13.72 -2.52
C LYS A 47 19.50 12.41 -1.91
N ILE A 48 18.26 12.42 -1.41
CA ILE A 48 17.54 11.20 -1.07
C ILE A 48 16.86 10.69 -2.34
N VAL A 49 17.16 9.44 -2.69
CA VAL A 49 16.40 8.67 -3.68
C VAL A 49 15.59 7.64 -2.93
N SER A 50 14.27 7.71 -3.05
CA SER A 50 13.31 6.79 -2.44
C SER A 50 12.51 6.10 -3.53
N VAL A 51 12.31 4.79 -3.39
CA VAL A 51 11.46 4.02 -4.31
C VAL A 51 10.40 3.31 -3.49
N ASP A 52 9.14 3.43 -3.92
CA ASP A 52 7.96 2.89 -3.26
C ASP A 52 7.13 2.03 -4.24
N GLN A 53 6.50 0.96 -3.76
CA GLN A 53 5.67 0.10 -4.60
C GLN A 53 4.25 0.67 -4.79
N ALA A 54 3.84 0.84 -6.04
CA ALA A 54 2.52 1.35 -6.37
C ALA A 54 1.45 0.27 -6.16
N GLY A 55 0.50 0.53 -5.25
CA GLY A 55 -0.65 -0.35 -5.02
C GLY A 55 -0.29 -1.71 -4.38
N ALA A 56 0.86 -1.78 -3.70
CA ALA A 56 1.57 -3.01 -3.34
C ALA A 56 0.69 -4.16 -2.85
N GLU A 57 0.10 -4.03 -1.65
CA GLU A 57 -0.72 -5.09 -1.06
C GLU A 57 -2.00 -5.35 -1.85
N ALA A 58 -2.62 -4.31 -2.40
CA ALA A 58 -3.91 -4.42 -3.09
C ALA A 58 -3.79 -5.18 -4.42
N LEU A 59 -2.70 -4.96 -5.17
CA LEU A 59 -2.41 -5.71 -6.39
C LEU A 59 -2.18 -7.19 -6.06
N ILE A 60 -1.42 -7.49 -5.00
CA ILE A 60 -1.21 -8.87 -4.57
C ILE A 60 -2.53 -9.54 -4.20
N VAL A 61 -3.41 -8.88 -3.44
CA VAL A 61 -4.75 -9.40 -3.12
C VAL A 61 -5.53 -9.73 -4.41
N ALA A 62 -5.47 -8.87 -5.43
CA ALA A 62 -6.15 -9.10 -6.70
C ALA A 62 -5.67 -10.35 -7.46
N TYR A 63 -4.40 -10.74 -7.30
CA TYR A 63 -3.83 -11.96 -7.89
C TYR A 63 -3.88 -13.18 -6.97
N LEU A 64 -4.14 -12.99 -5.67
CA LEU A 64 -4.48 -14.07 -4.72
C LEU A 64 -5.95 -14.49 -4.81
N CYS A 65 -6.82 -13.60 -5.28
CA CYS A 65 -8.22 -13.89 -5.59
C CYS A 65 -8.35 -14.54 -6.96
N ARG A 66 -9.47 -15.25 -7.19
CA ARG A 66 -9.85 -15.64 -8.57
C ARG A 66 -10.02 -14.40 -9.44
N PRO A 67 -9.84 -14.50 -10.77
CA PRO A 67 -10.16 -13.41 -11.68
C PRO A 67 -11.58 -12.86 -11.42
N GLY A 68 -11.69 -11.54 -11.32
CA GLY A 68 -12.91 -10.83 -10.93
C GLY A 68 -12.76 -9.32 -11.08
N ASN A 69 -13.76 -8.59 -10.60
CA ASN A 69 -13.82 -7.13 -10.72
C ASN A 69 -12.60 -6.47 -10.06
N TYR A 70 -12.12 -6.99 -8.93
CA TYR A 70 -11.01 -6.40 -8.20
C TYR A 70 -9.70 -6.45 -9.00
N ARG A 71 -9.45 -7.53 -9.73
CA ARG A 71 -8.30 -7.65 -10.64
C ARG A 71 -8.46 -6.75 -11.86
N GLU A 72 -9.68 -6.66 -12.38
CA GLU A 72 -10.00 -5.81 -13.53
C GLU A 72 -9.72 -4.33 -13.26
N LEU A 73 -9.84 -3.87 -12.01
CA LEU A 73 -9.42 -2.51 -11.61
C LEU A 73 -7.97 -2.20 -12.01
N PHE A 74 -7.06 -3.15 -11.78
CA PHE A 74 -5.64 -2.95 -12.04
C PHE A 74 -5.31 -3.11 -13.51
N THR A 75 -5.86 -4.12 -14.18
CA THR A 75 -5.62 -4.34 -15.62
C THR A 75 -6.17 -3.20 -16.47
N GLU A 76 -7.28 -2.60 -16.04
CA GLU A 76 -7.91 -1.46 -16.73
C GLU A 76 -7.40 -0.10 -16.23
N GLY A 77 -6.55 -0.04 -15.19
CA GLY A 77 -6.08 1.23 -14.63
C GLY A 77 -7.19 2.07 -13.98
N VAL A 78 -8.25 1.43 -13.50
CA VAL A 78 -9.32 2.04 -12.70
C VAL A 78 -8.90 2.03 -11.24
N LYS A 79 -8.74 3.22 -10.64
CA LYS A 79 -8.30 3.33 -9.24
C LYS A 79 -9.31 2.66 -8.29
N PRO A 80 -8.90 1.68 -7.45
CA PRO A 80 -9.82 0.99 -6.55
C PRO A 80 -10.61 1.92 -5.63
N HIS A 81 -9.98 2.96 -5.08
CA HIS A 81 -10.64 3.90 -4.17
C HIS A 81 -11.77 4.69 -4.84
N ILE A 82 -11.60 5.03 -6.13
CA ILE A 82 -12.61 5.74 -6.91
C ILE A 82 -13.79 4.82 -7.21
N TYR A 83 -13.50 3.58 -7.62
CA TYR A 83 -14.54 2.59 -7.89
C TYR A 83 -15.37 2.27 -6.63
N VAL A 84 -14.71 2.06 -5.49
CA VAL A 84 -15.39 1.83 -4.21
C VAL A 84 -16.22 3.05 -3.81
N ALA A 85 -15.65 4.27 -3.88
CA ALA A 85 -16.36 5.49 -3.54
C ALA A 85 -17.59 5.72 -4.43
N LEU A 86 -17.50 5.43 -5.74
CA LEU A 86 -18.65 5.51 -6.65
C LEU A 86 -19.79 4.60 -6.18
N HIS A 87 -19.50 3.37 -5.77
CA HIS A 87 -20.52 2.41 -5.38
C HIS A 87 -21.11 2.71 -3.99
N ILE A 88 -20.29 3.19 -3.05
CA ILE A 88 -20.76 3.60 -1.72
C ILE A 88 -21.67 4.83 -1.81
N PHE A 89 -21.27 5.83 -2.60
CA PHE A 89 -21.95 7.13 -2.73
C PHE A 89 -22.64 7.27 -4.08
N LEU A 90 -23.27 6.19 -4.55
CA LEU A 90 -23.86 6.12 -5.88
C LEU A 90 -24.84 7.25 -6.15
N ASP A 91 -25.72 7.57 -5.20
CA ASP A 91 -26.68 8.66 -5.34
C ASP A 91 -26.05 10.04 -5.45
N LYS A 92 -24.89 10.26 -4.83
CA LYS A 92 -24.15 11.52 -4.94
C LYS A 92 -23.52 11.68 -6.32
N PHE A 93 -22.96 10.61 -6.86
CA PHE A 93 -22.11 10.67 -8.04
C PHE A 93 -22.82 10.35 -9.36
N ARG A 94 -23.98 9.69 -9.33
CA ARG A 94 -24.70 9.30 -10.55
C ARG A 94 -25.31 10.48 -11.32
N GLY A 95 -25.51 11.62 -10.67
CA GLY A 95 -26.20 12.76 -11.26
C GLY A 95 -27.62 12.39 -11.69
N ALA A 96 -28.01 12.78 -12.91
CA ALA A 96 -29.33 12.46 -13.47
C ALA A 96 -29.47 11.02 -13.97
N ASN A 97 -28.39 10.23 -13.98
CA ASN A 97 -28.43 8.87 -14.49
C ASN A 97 -29.16 7.92 -13.53
N SER A 98 -29.75 6.86 -14.11
CA SER A 98 -30.29 5.73 -13.34
C SER A 98 -29.19 5.07 -12.49
N PRO A 99 -29.47 4.63 -11.25
CA PRO A 99 -28.54 3.84 -10.45
C PRO A 99 -27.94 2.64 -11.20
N THR A 100 -28.73 2.00 -12.06
CA THR A 100 -28.31 0.83 -12.85
C THR A 100 -27.21 1.13 -13.87
N ARG A 101 -26.96 2.40 -14.19
CA ARG A 101 -25.88 2.78 -15.11
C ARG A 101 -24.49 2.47 -14.53
N TYR A 102 -24.34 2.57 -13.22
CA TYR A 102 -23.06 2.42 -12.54
C TYR A 102 -23.04 1.24 -11.56
N TRP A 103 -24.17 0.89 -10.95
CA TRP A 103 -24.22 -0.19 -9.96
C TRP A 103 -23.76 -1.52 -10.57
N LEU A 104 -22.74 -2.12 -9.96
CA LEU A 104 -22.12 -3.39 -10.37
C LEU A 104 -21.59 -3.40 -11.81
N THR A 105 -21.39 -2.23 -12.40
CA THR A 105 -20.80 -2.13 -13.73
C THR A 105 -19.31 -2.46 -13.65
N LYS A 106 -18.86 -3.40 -14.47
CA LYS A 106 -17.46 -3.84 -14.50
C LYS A 106 -16.50 -2.68 -14.74
N PRO A 107 -15.29 -2.68 -14.13
CA PRO A 107 -14.32 -1.61 -14.28
C PRO A 107 -13.96 -1.25 -15.73
N GLY A 108 -13.76 -2.25 -16.60
CA GLY A 108 -13.44 -2.04 -18.01
C GLY A 108 -14.58 -1.37 -18.76
N VAL A 109 -15.82 -1.74 -18.47
CA VAL A 109 -17.01 -1.09 -19.04
C VAL A 109 -17.12 0.35 -18.55
N LEU A 110 -16.99 0.60 -17.24
CA LEU A 110 -17.03 1.96 -16.67
C LEU A 110 -16.03 2.90 -17.34
N LYS A 111 -14.82 2.41 -17.61
CA LYS A 111 -13.76 3.19 -18.25
C LYS A 111 -14.11 3.66 -19.66
N THR A 112 -14.98 2.93 -20.36
CA THR A 112 -15.45 3.30 -21.71
C THR A 112 -16.52 4.38 -21.71
N TYR A 113 -17.12 4.70 -20.56
CA TYR A 113 -18.17 5.71 -20.50
C TYR A 113 -17.62 7.11 -20.79
N PRO A 114 -18.30 7.91 -21.63
CA PRO A 114 -17.81 9.23 -22.04
C PRO A 114 -17.63 10.17 -20.84
N GLU A 115 -18.45 10.02 -19.80
CA GLU A 115 -18.36 10.84 -18.59
C GLU A 115 -17.30 10.35 -17.58
N TRP A 116 -16.69 9.18 -17.78
CA TRP A 116 -15.84 8.53 -16.76
C TRP A 116 -14.67 9.41 -16.32
N ALA A 117 -13.99 10.07 -17.25
CA ALA A 117 -12.85 10.92 -16.93
C ALA A 117 -13.24 12.09 -16.01
N ALA A 118 -14.39 12.72 -16.27
CA ALA A 118 -14.93 13.79 -15.45
C ALA A 118 -15.39 13.26 -14.08
N LEU A 119 -16.12 12.14 -14.07
CA LEU A 119 -16.62 11.49 -12.86
C LEU A 119 -15.47 11.08 -11.92
N SER A 120 -14.46 10.40 -12.46
CA SER A 120 -13.26 9.98 -11.74
C SER A 120 -12.53 11.19 -11.12
N LYS A 121 -12.38 12.28 -11.87
CA LYS A 121 -11.81 13.53 -11.36
C LYS A 121 -12.65 14.12 -10.22
N THR A 122 -13.98 14.15 -10.36
CA THR A 122 -14.90 14.65 -9.32
C THR A 122 -14.79 13.84 -8.03
N ILE A 123 -14.78 12.50 -8.13
CA ILE A 123 -14.63 11.62 -6.96
C ILE A 123 -13.27 11.84 -6.31
N SER A 124 -12.18 11.85 -7.09
CA SER A 124 -10.82 12.08 -6.56
C SER A 124 -10.63 13.45 -5.91
N SER A 125 -11.46 14.43 -6.30
CA SER A 125 -11.46 15.79 -5.76
C SER A 125 -12.42 15.95 -4.59
N SER A 126 -13.11 14.88 -4.17
CA SER A 126 -14.03 14.86 -3.03
C SER A 126 -13.34 14.15 -1.86
N PRO A 127 -12.62 14.87 -0.97
CA PRO A 127 -11.68 14.24 -0.03
C PRO A 127 -12.36 13.26 0.93
N PHE A 128 -13.58 13.59 1.36
CA PHE A 128 -14.38 12.77 2.26
C PHE A 128 -14.73 11.41 1.63
N GLU A 129 -15.36 11.42 0.46
CA GLU A 129 -15.78 10.19 -0.23
C GLU A 129 -14.58 9.35 -0.70
N TYR A 130 -13.52 10.02 -1.20
CA TYR A 130 -12.31 9.33 -1.63
C TYR A 130 -11.61 8.64 -0.46
N ASP A 131 -11.47 9.33 0.68
CA ASP A 131 -10.87 8.77 1.88
C ASP A 131 -11.70 7.60 2.44
N LEU A 132 -13.03 7.72 2.44
CA LEU A 132 -13.92 6.62 2.82
C LEU A 132 -13.83 5.42 1.87
N GLY A 133 -13.74 5.66 0.56
CA GLY A 133 -13.51 4.59 -0.43
C GLY A 133 -12.18 3.87 -0.17
N LYS A 134 -11.12 4.62 0.15
CA LYS A 134 -9.81 4.08 0.52
C LYS A 134 -9.87 3.25 1.81
N LYS A 135 -10.43 3.82 2.88
CA LYS A 135 -10.56 3.18 4.20
C LYS A 135 -11.41 1.91 4.12
N THR A 136 -12.53 1.96 3.41
CA THR A 136 -13.41 0.80 3.22
C THR A 136 -12.69 -0.33 2.49
N GLY A 137 -11.91 -0.01 1.44
CA GLY A 137 -11.12 -1.02 0.74
C GLY A 137 -10.07 -1.70 1.63
N HIS A 138 -9.31 -0.91 2.39
CA HIS A 138 -8.31 -1.45 3.32
C HIS A 138 -8.96 -2.32 4.42
N ALA A 139 -10.06 -1.83 5.01
CA ALA A 139 -10.80 -2.54 6.04
C ALA A 139 -11.37 -3.87 5.52
N SER A 140 -12.00 -3.83 4.35
CA SER A 140 -12.71 -4.98 3.78
C SER A 140 -11.76 -6.06 3.27
N ASN A 141 -10.61 -5.69 2.68
CA ASN A 141 -9.57 -6.66 2.26
C ASN A 141 -9.10 -7.56 3.41
N TYR A 142 -9.10 -7.04 4.64
CA TYR A 142 -8.63 -7.75 5.83
C TYR A 142 -9.76 -8.10 6.81
N ARG A 143 -10.99 -8.24 6.28
CA ARG A 143 -12.19 -8.69 7.00
C ARG A 143 -12.44 -7.95 8.32
N MET A 144 -12.22 -6.64 8.32
CA MET A 144 -12.52 -5.78 9.47
C MET A 144 -14.04 -5.76 9.73
N ARG A 145 -14.42 -5.71 11.01
CA ARG A 145 -15.83 -5.59 11.43
C ARG A 145 -16.23 -4.13 11.60
N GLU A 146 -17.54 -3.88 11.58
CA GLU A 146 -18.18 -2.57 11.61
C GLU A 146 -17.71 -1.71 12.78
N ASN A 147 -17.70 -2.25 14.01
CA ASN A 147 -17.23 -1.51 15.19
C ASN A 147 -15.78 -1.08 15.07
N THR A 148 -14.89 -2.00 14.69
CA THR A 148 -13.45 -1.69 14.49
C THR A 148 -13.25 -0.68 13.37
N PHE A 149 -14.03 -0.78 12.29
CA PHE A 149 -13.98 0.17 11.18
C PHE A 149 -14.39 1.57 11.62
N ARG A 150 -15.45 1.70 12.43
CA ARG A 150 -15.88 2.98 13.01
C ARG A 150 -14.83 3.59 13.93
N GLU A 151 -14.27 2.79 14.84
CA GLU A 151 -13.22 3.24 15.77
C GLU A 151 -11.97 3.70 15.02
N GLN A 152 -11.53 2.95 14.00
CA GLN A 152 -10.38 3.31 13.19
C GLN A 152 -10.65 4.55 12.35
N ALA A 153 -11.82 4.65 11.71
CA ALA A 153 -12.22 5.84 10.96
C ALA A 153 -12.24 7.09 11.85
N LEU A 154 -12.75 6.98 13.08
CA LEU A 154 -12.77 8.06 14.06
C LEU A 154 -11.35 8.45 14.51
N LYS A 155 -10.50 7.47 14.81
CA LYS A 155 -9.12 7.70 15.27
C LYS A 155 -8.27 8.37 14.20
N GLU A 156 -8.27 7.83 12.98
CA GLU A 156 -7.47 8.35 11.86
C GLU A 156 -7.95 9.71 11.35
N SER A 157 -9.21 10.04 11.59
CA SER A 157 -9.77 11.34 11.22
C SER A 157 -9.66 12.38 12.33
N ASN A 158 -8.97 12.07 13.44
CA ASN A 158 -8.91 12.89 14.65
C ASN A 158 -10.30 13.35 15.12
N GLY A 159 -11.29 12.47 15.06
CA GLY A 159 -12.65 12.72 15.53
C GLY A 159 -13.60 13.35 14.50
N THR A 160 -13.13 13.69 13.30
CA THR A 160 -13.97 14.36 12.28
C THR A 160 -14.89 13.41 11.51
N LEU A 161 -14.54 12.12 11.43
CA LEU A 161 -15.29 11.09 10.73
C LEU A 161 -15.96 10.15 11.73
N ASN A 162 -17.16 10.51 12.17
CA ASN A 162 -17.97 9.69 13.05
C ASN A 162 -19.07 8.95 12.25
N LEU A 163 -18.84 7.67 11.98
CA LEU A 163 -19.78 6.83 11.23
C LEU A 163 -20.81 6.17 12.16
N SER A 164 -22.06 6.09 11.72
CA SER A 164 -23.06 5.23 12.36
C SER A 164 -22.79 3.75 12.08
N MET A 165 -23.40 2.85 12.86
CA MET A 165 -23.34 1.40 12.58
C MET A 165 -23.93 1.05 11.22
N GLU A 166 -25.03 1.70 10.85
CA GLU A 166 -25.68 1.50 9.56
C GLU A 166 -24.78 1.93 8.40
N GLN A 167 -24.10 3.08 8.51
CA GLN A 167 -23.14 3.53 7.51
C GLN A 167 -21.97 2.57 7.37
N ALA A 168 -21.39 2.13 8.49
CA ALA A 168 -20.30 1.16 8.48
C ALA A 168 -20.71 -0.17 7.84
N ALA A 169 -21.89 -0.69 8.19
CA ALA A 169 -22.45 -1.89 7.59
C ALA A 169 -22.70 -1.72 6.08
N HIS A 170 -23.30 -0.59 5.66
CA HIS A 170 -23.51 -0.27 4.25
C HIS A 170 -22.19 -0.26 3.46
N PHE A 171 -21.15 0.38 3.98
CA PHE A 171 -19.87 0.50 3.28
C PHE A 171 -19.17 -0.85 3.12
N LEU A 172 -19.06 -1.62 4.21
CA LEU A 172 -18.45 -2.95 4.19
C LEU A 172 -19.27 -3.94 3.37
N ASN A 173 -20.61 -3.89 3.43
CA ASN A 173 -21.48 -4.74 2.63
C ASN A 173 -21.41 -4.42 1.13
N THR A 174 -21.39 -3.12 0.78
CA THR A 174 -21.19 -2.69 -0.61
C THR A 174 -19.91 -3.28 -1.18
N TYR A 175 -18.81 -3.25 -0.41
CA TYR A 175 -17.52 -3.83 -0.84
C TYR A 175 -17.61 -5.34 -1.10
N LYS A 176 -18.27 -6.10 -0.21
CA LYS A 176 -18.48 -7.55 -0.37
C LYS A 176 -19.29 -7.87 -1.63
N ILE A 177 -20.29 -7.05 -1.95
CA ILE A 177 -21.15 -7.25 -3.13
C ILE A 177 -20.37 -6.98 -4.42
N ILE A 178 -19.57 -5.91 -4.46
CA ILE A 178 -18.84 -5.53 -5.69
C ILE A 178 -17.59 -6.40 -5.95
N PHE A 179 -17.04 -7.03 -4.89
CA PHE A 179 -15.84 -7.90 -4.95
C PHE A 179 -16.05 -9.24 -4.20
N PRO A 180 -16.97 -10.11 -4.65
CA PRO A 180 -17.22 -11.41 -4.01
C PRO A 180 -15.97 -12.30 -3.97
N GLU A 181 -15.08 -12.19 -4.97
CA GLU A 181 -13.83 -12.94 -5.04
C GLU A 181 -12.88 -12.70 -3.85
N ILE A 182 -12.98 -11.53 -3.20
CA ILE A 182 -12.20 -11.24 -1.98
C ILE A 182 -12.76 -12.00 -0.80
N VAL A 183 -14.09 -12.11 -0.68
CA VAL A 183 -14.74 -12.86 0.40
C VAL A 183 -14.38 -14.34 0.29
N GLU A 184 -14.47 -14.90 -0.91
CA GLU A 184 -14.07 -16.28 -1.21
C GLU A 184 -12.60 -16.53 -0.81
N TRP A 185 -11.68 -15.65 -1.22
CA TRP A 185 -10.28 -15.76 -0.83
C TRP A 185 -10.06 -15.70 0.69
N GLN A 186 -10.79 -14.83 1.40
CA GLN A 186 -10.71 -14.77 2.85
C GLN A 186 -11.19 -16.07 3.51
N ASP A 187 -12.27 -16.66 2.99
CA ASP A 187 -12.81 -17.93 3.47
C ASP A 187 -11.83 -19.08 3.23
N GLU A 188 -11.18 -19.12 2.06
CA GLU A 188 -10.10 -20.06 1.74
C GLU A 188 -8.92 -19.95 2.72
N ILE A 189 -8.48 -18.71 3.06
CA ILE A 189 -7.40 -18.50 4.02
C ILE A 189 -7.81 -19.00 5.41
N GLU A 190 -9.04 -18.74 5.83
CA GLU A 190 -9.55 -19.24 7.10
C GLU A 190 -9.56 -20.78 7.15
N GLU A 191 -10.02 -21.42 6.07
CA GLU A 191 -10.02 -22.88 5.96
C GLU A 191 -8.59 -23.45 6.02
N GLN A 192 -7.63 -22.86 5.29
CA GLN A 192 -6.23 -23.26 5.33
C GLN A 192 -5.62 -23.13 6.72
N VAL A 193 -5.93 -22.04 7.43
CA VAL A 193 -5.46 -21.84 8.81
C VAL A 193 -6.10 -22.84 9.77
N LYS A 194 -7.37 -23.22 9.58
CA LYS A 194 -8.07 -24.21 10.40
C LYS A 194 -7.59 -25.64 10.18
N THR A 195 -7.26 -26.00 8.95
CA THR A 195 -6.92 -27.36 8.55
C THR A 195 -5.40 -27.60 8.55
N ALA A 196 -4.66 -26.85 7.74
CA ALA A 196 -3.22 -27.05 7.54
C ALA A 196 -2.34 -26.31 8.56
N ARG A 197 -2.90 -25.34 9.30
CA ARG A 197 -2.18 -24.50 10.29
C ARG A 197 -0.93 -23.82 9.72
N GLN A 198 -0.88 -23.55 8.42
CA GLN A 198 0.28 -22.92 7.78
C GLN A 198 -0.14 -22.18 6.52
N LEU A 199 0.45 -21.01 6.29
CA LEU A 199 0.37 -20.28 5.02
C LEU A 199 1.77 -20.14 4.40
N ARG A 200 1.82 -19.87 3.09
CA ARG A 200 3.04 -19.46 2.39
C ARG A 200 2.79 -18.14 1.66
N ASN A 201 3.79 -17.27 1.66
CA ASN A 201 3.72 -16.04 0.87
C ASN A 201 4.04 -16.32 -0.61
N LEU A 202 3.93 -15.32 -1.50
CA LEU A 202 4.15 -15.54 -2.94
C LEU A 202 5.60 -15.88 -3.30
N LEU A 203 6.53 -15.72 -2.36
CA LEU A 203 7.94 -16.12 -2.50
C LEU A 203 8.23 -17.49 -1.86
N GLY A 204 7.19 -18.20 -1.40
CA GLY A 204 7.28 -19.54 -0.84
C GLY A 204 7.66 -19.60 0.64
N PHE A 205 7.94 -18.47 1.30
CA PHE A 205 8.28 -18.47 2.72
C PHE A 205 7.08 -18.91 3.57
N PRO A 206 7.24 -19.87 4.49
CA PRO A 206 6.15 -20.39 5.30
C PRO A 206 5.94 -19.57 6.59
N ARG A 207 4.70 -19.61 7.10
CA ARG A 207 4.38 -19.22 8.46
C ARG A 207 3.40 -20.21 9.09
N PRO A 208 3.76 -20.84 10.22
CA PRO A 208 2.84 -21.69 10.96
C PRO A 208 1.89 -20.88 11.85
N PHE A 209 0.71 -21.44 12.10
CA PHE A 209 -0.39 -20.85 12.88
C PHE A 209 -0.78 -21.76 14.06
N HIS A 210 0.00 -21.69 15.14
CA HIS A 210 -0.14 -22.58 16.32
C HIS A 210 -1.10 -22.08 17.40
N GLN A 211 -1.54 -20.82 17.34
CA GLN A 211 -2.41 -20.26 18.39
C GLN A 211 -3.84 -20.79 18.28
N ILE A 212 -4.63 -20.55 19.33
CA ILE A 212 -6.08 -20.75 19.29
C ILE A 212 -6.66 -19.90 18.16
N ILE A 213 -7.48 -20.52 17.33
CA ILE A 213 -8.09 -19.86 16.18
C ILE A 213 -9.21 -18.96 16.68
N THR A 214 -9.00 -17.66 16.53
CA THR A 214 -9.96 -16.60 16.84
C THR A 214 -10.17 -15.74 15.60
N ASP A 215 -11.26 -14.99 15.54
CA ASP A 215 -11.51 -14.07 14.42
C ASP A 215 -10.37 -13.06 14.22
N ALA A 216 -9.76 -12.60 15.31
CA ALA A 216 -8.61 -11.69 15.25
C ALA A 216 -7.39 -12.37 14.62
N TYR A 217 -7.16 -13.64 14.95
CA TYR A 217 -6.06 -14.40 14.40
C TYR A 217 -6.27 -14.76 12.92
N ILE A 218 -7.51 -15.00 12.51
CA ILE A 218 -7.87 -15.17 11.09
C ILE A 218 -7.63 -13.87 10.31
N ARG A 219 -8.02 -12.71 10.83
CA ARG A 219 -7.70 -11.41 10.19
C ARG A 219 -6.18 -11.19 10.04
N GLU A 220 -5.41 -11.56 11.07
CA GLU A 220 -3.94 -11.55 11.01
C GLU A 220 -3.39 -12.51 9.94
N ALA A 221 -4.05 -13.64 9.70
CA ALA A 221 -3.67 -14.59 8.66
C ALA A 221 -3.99 -14.07 7.25
N ILE A 222 -5.18 -13.49 7.05
CA ILE A 222 -5.62 -12.88 5.79
C ILE A 222 -4.65 -11.78 5.35
N SER A 223 -4.24 -10.91 6.27
CA SER A 223 -3.29 -9.83 5.93
C SER A 223 -1.85 -10.31 5.75
N TRP A 224 -1.51 -11.50 6.25
CA TRP A 224 -0.12 -11.94 6.30
C TRP A 224 0.48 -12.20 4.92
N VAL A 225 -0.23 -12.89 4.02
CA VAL A 225 0.31 -13.24 2.69
C VAL A 225 0.68 -11.97 1.88
N PRO A 226 -0.20 -10.96 1.73
CA PRO A 226 0.16 -9.71 1.06
C PRO A 226 1.28 -8.95 1.79
N GLN A 227 1.16 -8.75 3.11
CA GLN A 227 2.11 -7.92 3.86
C GLN A 227 3.52 -8.48 3.88
N SER A 228 3.63 -9.81 4.03
CA SER A 228 4.91 -10.50 4.06
C SER A 228 5.55 -10.56 2.68
N THR A 229 4.75 -10.77 1.62
CA THR A 229 5.26 -10.73 0.25
C THR A 229 5.89 -9.37 -0.05
N VAL A 230 5.15 -8.27 0.22
CA VAL A 230 5.66 -6.89 0.05
C VAL A 230 6.95 -6.67 0.83
N GLY A 231 6.93 -6.99 2.14
CA GLY A 231 8.11 -6.80 2.99
C GLY A 231 9.34 -7.56 2.48
N CYS A 232 9.15 -8.82 2.07
CA CYS A 232 10.23 -9.63 1.50
C CYS A 232 10.76 -9.07 0.17
N ILE A 233 9.92 -8.48 -0.68
CA ILE A 233 10.38 -7.83 -1.91
C ILE A 233 11.25 -6.61 -1.58
N THR A 234 10.82 -5.76 -0.66
CA THR A 234 11.63 -4.61 -0.22
C THR A 234 12.95 -5.05 0.42
N HIS A 235 12.97 -6.18 1.13
CA HIS A 235 14.20 -6.76 1.68
C HIS A 235 15.14 -7.27 0.58
N ALA A 236 14.60 -7.96 -0.43
CA ALA A 236 15.37 -8.40 -1.58
C ALA A 236 15.96 -7.21 -2.35
N ALA A 237 15.15 -6.17 -2.60
CA ALA A 237 15.59 -4.94 -3.26
C ALA A 237 16.71 -4.22 -2.49
N TYR A 238 16.57 -4.11 -1.16
CA TYR A 238 17.59 -3.50 -0.31
C TYR A 238 18.91 -4.30 -0.33
N LYS A 239 18.83 -5.64 -0.34
CA LYS A 239 20.01 -6.50 -0.49
C LYS A 239 20.67 -6.29 -1.85
N LEU A 240 19.90 -6.31 -2.95
CA LEU A 240 20.39 -6.08 -4.30
C LEU A 240 21.08 -4.72 -4.43
N LEU A 241 20.50 -3.66 -3.85
CA LEU A 241 21.12 -2.34 -3.79
C LEU A 241 22.47 -2.37 -3.07
N THR A 242 22.55 -3.05 -1.93
CA THR A 242 23.79 -3.15 -1.16
C THR A 242 24.88 -3.91 -1.93
N ASP A 243 24.50 -5.00 -2.61
CA ASP A 243 25.43 -5.78 -3.42
C ASP A 243 25.89 -5.00 -4.66
N TYR A 244 24.98 -4.26 -5.30
CA TYR A 244 25.27 -3.35 -6.41
C TYR A 244 26.28 -2.28 -6.02
N ILE A 245 26.06 -1.60 -4.89
CA ILE A 245 26.97 -0.56 -4.37
C ILE A 245 28.38 -1.12 -4.16
N ARG A 246 28.50 -2.32 -3.56
CA ARG A 246 29.80 -2.96 -3.33
C ARG A 246 30.49 -3.34 -4.63
N ARG A 247 29.75 -3.90 -5.58
CA ARG A 247 30.29 -4.38 -6.86
C ARG A 247 30.79 -3.24 -7.73
N GLU A 248 30.03 -2.15 -7.79
CA GLU A 248 30.36 -0.97 -8.60
C GLU A 248 31.28 0.03 -7.88
N GLY A 249 31.63 -0.20 -6.60
CA GLY A 249 32.47 0.70 -5.81
C GLY A 249 31.82 2.06 -5.51
N LEU A 250 30.49 2.11 -5.44
CA LEU A 250 29.73 3.35 -5.27
C LEU A 250 29.76 3.83 -3.81
N THR A 251 29.51 5.12 -3.62
CA THR A 251 29.50 5.75 -2.28
C THR A 251 28.10 5.88 -1.67
N TRP A 252 27.06 5.39 -2.37
CA TRP A 252 25.67 5.50 -1.94
C TRP A 252 25.45 4.92 -0.54
N ARG A 253 24.51 5.51 0.21
CA ARG A 253 24.25 5.11 1.60
C ARG A 253 22.78 4.72 1.76
N PRO A 254 22.44 3.43 1.61
CA PRO A 254 21.13 2.92 1.96
C PRO A 254 20.86 3.18 3.44
N PHE A 255 19.69 3.74 3.77
CA PHE A 255 19.39 4.13 5.15
C PHE A 255 17.95 3.84 5.59
N ASN A 256 17.04 3.61 4.64
CA ASN A 256 15.64 3.33 4.94
C ASN A 256 15.16 2.06 4.25
N ASN A 257 14.52 1.17 5.02
CA ASN A 257 13.81 -0.02 4.57
C ASN A 257 12.51 -0.08 5.36
N LYS A 258 11.45 0.46 4.75
CA LYS A 258 10.18 0.75 5.41
C LYS A 258 9.04 0.14 4.61
N HIS A 259 8.59 -1.02 5.06
CA HIS A 259 7.41 -1.72 4.57
C HIS A 259 7.46 -2.02 3.05
N ASP A 260 6.93 -1.13 2.23
CA ASP A 260 6.82 -1.14 0.76
C ASP A 260 7.85 -0.22 0.07
N SER A 261 8.61 0.56 0.84
CA SER A 261 9.56 1.53 0.33
C SER A 261 10.97 1.36 0.88
N TYR A 262 11.95 1.84 0.13
CA TYR A 262 13.33 1.91 0.57
C TYR A 262 14.04 3.12 -0.03
N ALA A 263 15.06 3.62 0.69
CA ALA A 263 15.76 4.84 0.30
C ALA A 263 17.26 4.79 0.57
N ALA A 264 17.98 5.56 -0.25
CA ALA A 264 19.42 5.78 -0.14
C ALA A 264 19.76 7.27 -0.30
N LEU A 265 20.87 7.67 0.33
CA LEU A 265 21.55 8.92 0.01
C LEU A 265 22.47 8.66 -1.19
N VAL A 266 22.38 9.52 -2.20
CA VAL A 266 23.07 9.38 -3.49
C VAL A 266 23.70 10.73 -3.86
N PRO A 267 24.95 10.77 -4.37
CA PRO A 267 25.52 11.98 -4.96
C PRO A 267 24.61 12.56 -6.06
N ASP A 268 24.55 13.89 -6.17
CA ASP A 268 23.58 14.57 -7.03
C ASP A 268 23.65 14.16 -8.52
N ASP A 269 24.85 13.91 -9.01
CA ASP A 269 25.17 13.49 -10.38
C ASP A 269 24.83 12.01 -10.65
N GLU A 270 24.73 11.19 -9.61
CA GLU A 270 24.44 9.76 -9.69
C GLU A 270 22.95 9.42 -9.49
N VAL A 271 22.10 10.42 -9.22
CA VAL A 271 20.64 10.25 -9.04
C VAL A 271 19.97 9.50 -10.20
N PRO A 272 20.23 9.78 -11.49
CA PRO A 272 19.60 9.05 -12.58
C PRO A 272 19.93 7.55 -12.55
N GLN A 273 21.20 7.22 -12.27
CA GLN A 273 21.67 5.84 -12.17
C GLN A 273 21.00 5.13 -10.97
N ALA A 274 20.94 5.78 -9.82
CA ALA A 274 20.29 5.23 -8.63
C ALA A 274 18.81 5.01 -8.82
N ALA A 275 18.11 5.98 -9.41
CA ALA A 275 16.69 5.88 -9.70
C ALA A 275 16.38 4.66 -10.59
N ALA A 276 17.14 4.48 -11.68
CA ALA A 276 16.97 3.34 -12.59
C ALA A 276 17.30 2.00 -11.91
N ALA A 277 18.44 1.91 -11.22
CA ALA A 277 18.87 0.70 -10.54
C ALA A 277 17.87 0.28 -9.45
N MET A 278 17.51 1.21 -8.56
CA MET A 278 16.58 0.93 -7.45
C MET A 278 15.18 0.54 -7.95
N THR A 279 14.70 1.15 -9.03
CA THR A 279 13.44 0.74 -9.67
C THR A 279 13.51 -0.71 -10.16
N SER A 280 14.60 -1.07 -10.83
CA SER A 280 14.78 -2.44 -11.35
C SER A 280 14.83 -3.49 -10.23
N PHE A 281 15.37 -3.16 -9.06
CA PHE A 281 15.54 -4.11 -7.96
C PHE A 281 14.24 -4.41 -7.20
N ILE A 282 13.30 -3.48 -7.16
CA ILE A 282 12.04 -3.66 -6.42
C ILE A 282 10.90 -4.22 -7.29
N ASN A 283 11.01 -4.06 -8.62
CA ASN A 283 10.04 -4.56 -9.58
C ASN A 283 10.28 -6.05 -9.85
N MET A 284 9.93 -6.87 -8.86
CA MET A 284 10.03 -8.32 -8.91
C MET A 284 8.80 -8.94 -9.58
N PRO A 285 8.97 -9.83 -10.57
CA PRO A 285 7.86 -10.60 -11.12
C PRO A 285 7.32 -11.56 -10.06
N LEU A 286 6.00 -11.68 -10.01
CA LEU A 286 5.25 -12.58 -9.13
C LEU A 286 4.28 -13.41 -9.96
N VAL A 287 3.85 -14.53 -9.39
CA VAL A 287 2.87 -15.43 -10.02
C VAL A 287 1.61 -15.44 -9.15
N GLY A 288 0.47 -15.14 -9.77
CA GLY A 288 -0.84 -15.22 -9.13
C GLY A 288 -1.33 -16.65 -8.92
N ARG A 289 -2.46 -16.81 -8.23
CA ARG A 289 -3.02 -18.15 -7.92
C ARG A 289 -3.30 -19.00 -9.16
N ASP A 290 -3.58 -18.35 -10.29
CA ASP A 290 -3.99 -18.92 -11.56
C ASP A 290 -2.83 -19.05 -12.56
N GLY A 291 -1.59 -18.85 -12.10
CA GLY A 291 -0.40 -18.90 -12.94
C GLY A 291 -0.13 -17.63 -13.75
N ALA A 292 -0.98 -16.61 -13.62
CA ALA A 292 -0.77 -15.32 -14.28
C ALA A 292 0.44 -14.59 -13.69
N GLU A 293 1.40 -14.22 -14.52
CA GLU A 293 2.52 -13.39 -14.10
C GLU A 293 2.10 -11.92 -13.97
N PHE A 294 2.59 -11.26 -12.92
CA PHE A 294 2.36 -9.83 -12.70
C PHE A 294 3.55 -9.20 -11.99
N THR A 295 3.75 -7.91 -12.22
CA THR A 295 4.80 -7.12 -11.57
C THR A 295 4.16 -5.88 -10.99
N MET A 296 4.50 -5.54 -9.74
CA MET A 296 4.12 -4.26 -9.15
C MET A 296 4.96 -3.15 -9.78
N ALA A 297 4.31 -2.07 -10.21
CA ALA A 297 5.01 -0.86 -10.58
C ALA A 297 5.61 -0.19 -9.34
N SER A 298 6.60 0.68 -9.54
CA SER A 298 7.20 1.47 -8.47
C SER A 298 7.28 2.94 -8.86
N GLU A 299 7.16 3.81 -7.87
CA GLU A 299 7.33 5.26 -8.02
C GLU A 299 8.66 5.69 -7.39
N VAL A 300 9.48 6.40 -8.16
CA VAL A 300 10.70 7.01 -7.66
C VAL A 300 10.42 8.43 -7.20
N GLN A 301 10.95 8.79 -6.04
CA GLN A 301 10.90 10.14 -5.51
C GLN A 301 12.29 10.61 -5.13
N VAL A 302 12.62 11.85 -5.49
CA VAL A 302 13.93 12.47 -5.22
C VAL A 302 13.73 13.81 -4.52
N GLY A 303 14.55 14.09 -3.52
CA GLY A 303 14.49 15.33 -2.75
C GLY A 303 15.72 15.58 -1.89
N GLN A 304 15.82 16.79 -1.35
CA GLN A 304 16.82 17.17 -0.36
C GLN A 304 16.44 16.70 1.04
N ASN A 305 15.15 16.58 1.37
CA ASN A 305 14.67 15.99 2.63
C ASN A 305 13.64 14.88 2.40
N MET A 306 13.35 14.12 3.46
CA MET A 306 12.41 12.98 3.41
C MET A 306 10.92 13.38 3.38
N GLY A 307 10.61 14.65 3.64
CA GLY A 307 9.25 15.19 3.54
C GLY A 307 8.75 15.19 2.11
N LYS A 308 7.44 15.32 1.89
CA LYS A 308 6.87 15.39 0.53
C LYS A 308 6.74 16.86 0.10
N PHE A 309 7.14 17.16 -1.13
CA PHE A 309 6.85 18.46 -1.73
C PHE A 309 5.35 18.63 -1.98
N ASN A 310 4.76 19.71 -1.49
CA ASN A 310 3.35 20.01 -1.74
C ASN A 310 3.20 20.83 -3.03
N LYS A 311 2.85 20.17 -4.13
CA LYS A 311 2.65 20.82 -5.45
C LYS A 311 1.58 21.93 -5.44
N LYS A 312 0.59 21.90 -4.52
CA LYS A 312 -0.50 22.88 -4.48
C LYS A 312 -0.14 24.16 -3.74
N THR A 313 0.55 24.03 -2.61
CA THR A 313 0.90 25.16 -1.73
C THR A 313 2.32 25.66 -1.95
N GLY A 314 3.19 24.86 -2.59
CA GLY A 314 4.62 25.14 -2.72
C GLY A 314 5.43 24.84 -1.45
N GLU A 315 4.79 24.30 -0.40
CA GLU A 315 5.45 23.96 0.86
C GLU A 315 6.50 22.85 0.68
N ASN A 316 7.55 22.93 1.51
CA ASN A 316 8.71 22.04 1.50
C ASN A 316 9.38 21.94 0.11
N PRO A 317 9.99 23.03 -0.40
CA PRO A 317 10.60 23.04 -1.74
C PRO A 317 11.72 22.00 -1.92
N GLY A 318 12.39 21.62 -0.83
CA GLY A 318 13.40 20.55 -0.80
C GLY A 318 12.83 19.13 -0.66
N GLY A 319 11.51 18.96 -0.53
CA GLY A 319 10.90 17.67 -0.31
C GLY A 319 10.98 16.72 -1.51
N LEU A 320 10.75 15.45 -1.24
CA LEU A 320 10.59 14.38 -2.21
C LEU A 320 9.56 14.75 -3.29
N ARG A 321 9.99 14.66 -4.54
CA ARG A 321 9.20 14.86 -5.75
C ARG A 321 9.29 13.62 -6.62
N GLU A 322 8.17 13.26 -7.24
CA GLU A 322 8.13 12.24 -8.28
C GLU A 322 9.21 12.51 -9.34
N TYR A 323 10.05 11.52 -9.57
CA TYR A 323 11.15 11.57 -10.52
C TYR A 323 10.80 10.69 -11.71
N LYS A 324 10.75 11.29 -12.90
CA LYS A 324 10.52 10.56 -14.14
C LYS A 324 11.85 10.00 -14.62
N LEU A 325 11.91 8.67 -14.70
CA LEU A 325 12.98 7.93 -15.37
C LEU A 325 12.99 8.22 -16.87
#